data_AF-A0A392NNF7-F1
#
_entry.id   AF-A0A392NNF7-F1
#
_cell.length_a   1.000
_cell.length_b   1.000
_cell.length_c   1.000
_cell.angle_alpha   90.00
_cell.angle_beta   90.00
_cell.angle_gamma   90.00
#
_symmetry.space_group_name_H-M   'P 1'
#
loop_
_entity.id
_entity.type
_entity.pdbx_description
1 polymer ?
#
loop_
_entity_poly.entity_id
_entity_poly.type
_entity_poly.pdbx_seq_one_letter_code
_entity_poly.pdbx_strand_id
1 'polypeptide(L)'
;AMLPRLQGENFDKNKMFYSRMEKLAEEKHGCTSSQLALAWLLHQGEDVVPIPGTTKIKNLESNIGSFQVKLNEDDLKEIEETVPISEVMGSRTTDALVQVSWRFANTPPKA
;
A
#
# COMPACT_ATOMS: atom_id res chain seq x y z
N ALA A 1 -1.74 -0.83 -19.72
CA ALA A 1 -1.69 -1.66 -18.51
C ALA A 1 -2.95 -1.39 -17.70
N MET A 2 -3.80 -2.39 -17.49
CA MET A 2 -5.16 -2.18 -17.01
C MET A 2 -5.25 -2.65 -15.56
N LEU A 3 -5.00 -1.76 -14.59
CA LEU A 3 -5.33 -2.01 -13.19
C LEU A 3 -6.72 -1.40 -12.95
N PRO A 4 -7.79 -2.19 -12.78
CA PRO A 4 -9.16 -1.68 -12.79
C PRO A 4 -9.43 -0.63 -11.70
N ARG A 5 -8.75 -0.72 -10.56
CA ARG A 5 -8.80 0.27 -9.47
C ARG A 5 -8.24 1.65 -9.83
N LEU A 6 -7.39 1.72 -10.85
CA LEU A 6 -6.64 2.92 -11.23
C LEU A 6 -7.09 3.47 -12.58
N GLN A 7 -8.37 3.26 -12.95
CA GLN A 7 -8.92 3.71 -14.23
C GLN A 7 -10.32 4.31 -14.12
N GLY A 8 -10.57 5.34 -14.95
CA GLY A 8 -11.88 5.97 -15.11
C GLY A 8 -12.54 6.30 -13.77
N GLU A 9 -13.84 6.03 -13.66
CA GLU A 9 -14.61 6.30 -12.44
C GLU A 9 -14.10 5.55 -11.20
N ASN A 10 -13.48 4.37 -11.38
CA ASN A 10 -12.89 3.65 -10.24
C ASN A 10 -11.72 4.44 -9.66
N PHE A 11 -10.89 5.06 -10.51
CA PHE A 11 -9.79 5.91 -10.04
C PHE A 11 -10.33 7.11 -9.27
N ASP A 12 -11.33 7.81 -9.81
CA ASP A 12 -11.89 9.00 -9.17
C ASP A 12 -12.51 8.67 -7.81
N LYS A 13 -13.24 7.55 -7.71
CA LYS A 13 -13.80 7.07 -6.44
C LYS A 13 -12.70 6.67 -5.45
N ASN A 14 -11.70 5.91 -5.90
CA ASN A 14 -10.63 5.42 -5.03
C ASN A 14 -9.66 6.54 -4.58
N LYS A 15 -9.51 7.61 -5.38
CA LYS A 15 -8.65 8.75 -5.06
C LYS A 15 -9.10 9.47 -3.79
N MET A 16 -10.39 9.45 -3.46
CA MET A 16 -10.89 10.05 -2.22
C MET A 16 -10.28 9.38 -0.98
N PHE A 17 -10.09 8.06 -0.99
CA PHE A 17 -9.43 7.33 0.10
C PHE A 17 -7.98 7.77 0.25
N TYR A 18 -7.26 7.93 -0.87
CA TYR A 18 -5.90 8.44 -0.86
C TYR A 18 -5.83 9.85 -0.24
N SER A 19 -6.72 10.76 -0.62
CA SER A 19 -6.74 12.12 -0.06
C SER A 19 -7.04 12.16 1.44
N ARG A 20 -7.86 11.23 1.95
CA ARG A 20 -8.09 11.10 3.40
C ARG A 20 -6.85 10.57 4.13
N MET A 21 -6.21 9.53 3.58
CA MET A 21 -4.97 8.98 4.12
C MET A 21 -3.82 10.00 4.11
N GLU A 22 -3.71 10.80 3.05
CA GLU A 22 -2.71 11.86 2.93
C GLU A 22 -2.89 12.93 4.00
N LYS A 23 -4.13 13.41 4.20
CA LYS A 23 -4.44 14.35 5.28
C LYS A 23 -4.15 13.78 6.66
N LEU A 24 -4.57 12.53 6.92
CA LEU A 24 -4.30 11.88 8.19
C LEU A 24 -2.79 11.77 8.48
N ALA A 25 -2.01 11.39 7.46
CA ALA A 25 -0.56 11.27 7.58
C ALA A 25 0.11 12.62 7.86
N GLU A 26 -0.26 13.66 7.13
CA GLU A 26 0.36 14.99 7.24
C GLU A 26 -0.10 15.73 8.51
N GLU A 27 -1.41 15.83 8.73
CA GLU A 27 -1.99 16.69 9.78
C GLU A 27 -1.84 16.07 11.17
N LYS A 28 -2.02 14.74 11.30
CA LYS A 28 -2.02 14.06 12.61
C LYS A 28 -0.65 13.48 12.96
N HIS A 29 0.03 12.87 12.00
CA HIS A 29 1.25 12.10 12.25
C HIS A 29 2.54 12.78 11.75
N GLY A 30 2.42 13.88 11.00
CA GLY A 30 3.58 14.60 10.45
C GLY A 30 4.47 13.73 9.55
N CYS A 31 3.88 12.77 8.83
CA CYS A 31 4.60 11.80 8.00
C CYS A 31 3.98 11.70 6.60
N THR A 32 4.65 10.99 5.68
CA THR A 32 4.08 10.76 4.34
C THR A 32 3.03 9.65 4.37
N SER A 33 2.12 9.64 3.40
CA SER A 33 1.15 8.54 3.23
C SER A 33 1.80 7.15 3.12
N SER A 34 2.98 7.06 2.49
CA SER A 34 3.76 5.82 2.41
C SER A 34 4.32 5.40 3.77
N GLN A 35 4.76 6.36 4.59
CA GLN A 35 5.25 6.09 5.94
C GLN A 35 4.12 5.64 6.85
N LEU A 36 2.96 6.31 6.79
CA LEU A 36 1.78 5.93 7.57
C LEU A 36 1.33 4.50 7.22
N ALA A 37 1.30 4.14 5.93
CA ALA A 37 0.94 2.80 5.50
C ALA A 37 1.92 1.73 6.01
N LEU A 38 3.23 2.01 5.97
CA LEU A 38 4.25 1.08 6.48
C LEU A 38 4.22 1.00 8.00
N ALA A 39 3.98 2.11 8.70
CA ALA A 39 3.81 2.16 10.14
C ALA A 39 2.60 1.35 10.58
N TRP A 40 1.44 1.49 9.92
CA TRP A 40 0.26 0.66 10.19
C TRP A 40 0.59 -0.83 10.07
N LEU A 41 1.30 -1.23 9.01
CA LEU A 41 1.68 -2.63 8.80
C LEU A 41 2.61 -3.15 9.90
N LEU A 42 3.55 -2.33 10.36
CA LEU A 42 4.44 -2.66 11.49
C LEU A 42 3.70 -2.84 12.82
N HIS A 43 2.50 -2.25 12.98
CA HIS A 43 1.69 -2.38 14.20
C HIS A 43 0.70 -3.56 14.14
N GLN A 44 0.64 -4.32 13.04
CA GLN A 44 -0.27 -5.47 12.91
C GLN A 44 0.19 -6.71 13.71
N GLY A 45 1.43 -6.74 14.20
CA GLY A 45 1.96 -7.82 15.03
C GLY A 45 3.48 -7.78 15.12
N GLU A 46 4.04 -8.33 16.20
CA GLU A 46 5.51 -8.44 16.38
C GLU A 46 6.16 -9.42 15.38
N ASP A 47 5.37 -10.28 14.77
CA ASP A 47 5.75 -11.25 13.75
C ASP A 47 5.61 -10.71 12.31
N VAL A 48 5.21 -9.45 12.15
CA VAL A 48 5.05 -8.80 10.84
C VAL A 48 6.33 -8.07 10.45
N VAL A 49 7.04 -8.60 9.44
CA VAL A 49 8.27 -7.99 8.90
C VAL A 49 8.05 -7.53 7.46
N PRO A 50 7.72 -6.25 7.22
CA PRO A 50 7.53 -5.75 5.88
C PRO A 50 8.85 -5.66 5.11
N ILE A 51 8.81 -5.98 3.82
CA ILE A 51 9.97 -5.99 2.90
C ILE A 51 9.80 -4.95 1.78
N PRO A 52 9.71 -3.64 2.09
CA PRO A 52 9.44 -2.62 1.09
C PRO A 52 10.63 -2.47 0.14
N GLY A 53 10.42 -2.84 -1.13
CA GLY A 53 11.42 -2.67 -2.19
C GLY A 53 11.48 -1.23 -2.70
N THR A 54 12.69 -0.76 -3.03
CA THR A 54 12.91 0.55 -3.68
C THR A 54 14.19 0.54 -4.52
N THR A 55 14.22 1.35 -5.56
CA THR A 55 15.43 1.63 -6.37
C THR A 55 16.09 2.97 -6.02
N LYS A 56 15.52 3.74 -5.09
CA LYS A 56 15.94 5.11 -4.74
C LYS A 56 16.30 5.21 -3.25
N ILE A 57 17.45 5.84 -2.95
CA ILE A 57 17.93 6.05 -1.59
C ILE A 57 16.94 6.90 -0.77
N LYS A 58 16.40 7.99 -1.33
CA LYS A 58 15.40 8.83 -0.65
C LYS A 58 14.17 8.04 -0.16
N ASN A 59 13.75 7.05 -0.93
CA ASN A 59 12.63 6.19 -0.53
C ASN A 59 13.07 5.18 0.55
N LEU A 60 14.32 4.70 0.53
CA LEU A 60 14.86 3.87 1.61
C LEU A 60 14.86 4.66 2.94
N GLU A 61 15.36 5.90 2.91
CA GLU A 61 15.35 6.80 4.07
C GLU A 61 13.92 7.05 4.57
N SER A 62 12.98 7.31 3.66
CA SER A 62 11.56 7.46 4.00
C SER A 62 10.98 6.19 4.63
N ASN A 63 11.24 5.01 4.06
CA ASN A 63 10.79 3.73 4.61
C ASN A 63 11.32 3.50 6.03
N ILE A 64 12.61 3.77 6.27
CA ILE A 64 13.23 3.71 7.62
C ILE A 64 12.54 4.68 8.58
N GLY A 65 12.17 5.88 8.13
CA GLY A 65 11.43 6.85 8.94
C GLY A 65 10.09 6.34 9.48
N SER A 66 9.46 5.36 8.81
CA SER A 66 8.17 4.78 9.25
C SER A 66 8.25 4.10 10.61
N PHE A 67 9.43 3.64 11.05
CA PHE A 67 9.62 3.04 12.38
C PHE A 67 9.48 4.05 13.53
N GLN A 68 9.58 5.35 13.23
CA GLN A 68 9.44 6.43 14.20
C GLN A 68 7.97 6.84 14.38
N VAL A 69 7.09 6.48 13.44
CA VAL A 69 5.66 6.75 13.54
C VAL A 69 5.07 5.81 14.58
N LYS A 70 4.49 6.38 15.64
CA LYS A 70 3.81 5.64 16.71
C LYS A 70 2.31 5.78 16.53
N LEU A 71 1.62 4.64 16.47
CA LEU A 71 0.18 4.57 16.30
C LEU A 71 -0.41 3.91 17.54
N ASN A 72 -1.41 4.54 18.15
CA ASN A 72 -2.22 3.93 19.20
C ASN A 72 -3.42 3.18 18.59
N GLU A 73 -4.22 2.52 19.44
CA GLU A 73 -5.38 1.73 18.99
C GLU A 73 -6.42 2.57 18.23
N ASP A 74 -6.66 3.82 18.65
CA ASP A 74 -7.59 4.72 17.97
C ASP A 74 -7.05 5.14 16.59
N ASP A 75 -5.74 5.38 16.47
CA ASP A 75 -5.09 5.68 15.20
C ASP A 75 -5.22 4.51 14.22
N LEU A 76 -4.98 3.28 14.69
CA LEU A 76 -5.10 2.08 13.85
C LEU A 76 -6.52 1.92 13.34
N LYS A 77 -7.51 2.12 14.21
CA LYS A 77 -8.93 2.07 13.85
C LYS A 77 -9.28 3.14 12.82
N GLU A 78 -8.83 4.38 13.02
CA GLU A 78 -9.07 5.49 12.09
C GLU A 78 -8.44 5.22 10.70
N ILE A 79 -7.24 4.66 10.66
CA ILE A 79 -6.56 4.27 9.41
C ILE A 79 -7.38 3.20 8.67
N GLU A 80 -7.88 2.18 9.38
CA GLU A 80 -8.70 1.10 8.80
C GLU A 80 -10.04 1.62 8.27
N GLU A 81 -10.70 2.51 9.02
CA GLU A 81 -11.95 3.16 8.60
C GLU A 81 -11.77 4.12 7.42
N THR A 82 -10.54 4.60 7.17
CA THR A 82 -10.24 5.48 6.04
C THR A 82 -10.34 4.76 4.69
N VAL A 83 -10.07 3.45 4.65
CA VAL A 83 -10.07 2.64 3.42
C VAL A 83 -10.93 1.37 3.59
N PRO A 84 -12.27 1.51 3.64
CA PRO A 84 -13.16 0.36 3.76
C PRO A 84 -13.08 -0.52 2.51
N ILE A 85 -12.68 -1.78 2.69
CA ILE A 85 -12.43 -2.75 1.58
C ILE A 85 -13.65 -2.88 0.66
N SER A 86 -14.86 -2.83 1.22
CA SER A 86 -16.13 -2.95 0.47
C SER A 86 -16.40 -1.79 -0.47
N GLU A 87 -15.80 -0.63 -0.26
CA GLU A 87 -16.02 0.57 -1.09
C GLU A 87 -14.95 0.76 -2.17
N VAL A 88 -13.87 -0.04 -2.14
CA VAL A 88 -12.80 0.04 -3.15
C VAL A 88 -13.30 -0.49 -4.49
N MET A 89 -13.37 0.40 -5.47
CA MET A 89 -13.96 0.12 -6.78
C MET A 89 -12.97 -0.55 -7.73
N GLY A 90 -13.41 -1.63 -8.39
CA GLY A 90 -12.62 -2.39 -9.35
C GLY A 90 -11.75 -3.48 -8.72
N SER A 91 -11.48 -4.54 -9.50
CA SER A 91 -10.63 -5.63 -9.04
C SER A 91 -9.17 -5.19 -8.89
N ARG A 92 -8.45 -5.83 -7.95
CA ARG A 92 -7.03 -5.56 -7.70
C ARG A 92 -6.15 -5.92 -8.90
N THR A 93 -6.52 -6.96 -9.64
CA THR A 93 -5.77 -7.50 -10.77
C THR A 93 -6.77 -7.81 -11.89
N THR A 94 -6.34 -7.73 -13.15
CA THR A 94 -7.14 -8.23 -14.28
C THR A 94 -6.94 -9.72 -14.45
N ASP A 95 -8.00 -10.41 -14.88
CA ASP A 95 -7.94 -11.83 -15.21
C ASP A 95 -6.85 -12.12 -16.26
N ALA A 96 -6.69 -11.23 -17.25
CA ALA A 96 -5.64 -11.36 -18.26
C ALA A 96 -4.22 -11.41 -17.66
N LEU A 97 -3.94 -10.65 -16.59
CA LEU A 97 -2.63 -10.69 -15.91
C LEU A 97 -2.45 -11.98 -15.10
N VAL A 98 -3.52 -12.49 -14.48
CA VAL A 98 -3.48 -13.75 -13.72
C VAL A 98 -3.15 -14.91 -14.66
N GLN A 99 -3.80 -14.99 -15.83
CA GLN A 99 -3.63 -16.08 -16.79
C GLN A 99 -2.21 -16.20 -17.38
N VAL A 100 -1.43 -15.13 -17.37
CA VAL A 100 -0.07 -15.11 -17.96
C VAL A 100 1.05 -15.10 -16.91
N SER A 101 0.71 -15.10 -15.62
CA SER A 101 1.68 -14.99 -14.52
C SER A 101 2.76 -16.08 -14.54
N TRP A 102 2.44 -17.28 -15.03
CA TRP A 102 3.36 -18.41 -15.15
C TRP A 102 4.15 -18.45 -16.46
N ARG A 103 3.81 -17.62 -17.45
CA ARG A 103 4.36 -17.69 -18.83
C ARG A 103 5.89 -17.58 -18.89
N PHE A 104 6.49 -16.89 -17.94
CA PHE A 104 7.94 -16.67 -17.86
C PHE A 104 8.59 -17.31 -16.62
N ALA A 105 7.86 -18.16 -15.89
CA ALA A 105 8.37 -18.88 -14.72
C ALA A 105 9.19 -20.12 -15.12
N ASN A 106 10.08 -19.97 -16.11
CA ASN A 106 10.94 -21.05 -16.60
C ASN A 106 12.27 -21.06 -15.85
N THR A 107 12.84 -22.25 -15.68
CA THR A 107 14.20 -22.43 -15.14
C THR A 107 15.14 -22.78 -16.30
N PRO A 108 16.30 -22.13 -16.45
CA PRO A 108 17.29 -22.53 -17.46
C PRO A 108 17.65 -24.02 -17.30
N PRO A 109 17.87 -24.77 -18.41
CA PRO A 109 18.27 -26.16 -18.33
C PRO A 109 19.63 -26.30 -17.65
N LYS A 110 19.86 -27.46 -17.00
CA LYS A 110 21.19 -27.79 -16.46
C LYS A 110 22.19 -27.89 -17.63
N ALA A 111 23.37 -27.30 -17.44
CA ALA A 111 24.48 -27.36 -18.39
C ALA A 111 24.98 -28.79 -18.62
#